data_AF-A0A812YWL2-F1
#
_entry.id   AF-A0A812YWL2-F1
#
_cell.length_a   1.000
_cell.length_b   1.000
_cell.length_c   1.000
_cell.angle_alpha   90.00
_cell.angle_beta   90.00
_cell.angle_gamma   90.00
#
_symmetry.space_group_name_H-M   'P 1'
#
loop_
_entity.id
_entity.type
_entity.pdbx_description
1 polymer ?
#
loop_
_entity_poly.entity_id
_entity_poly.type
_entity_poly.pdbx_seq_one_letter_code
_entity_poly.pdbx_strand_id
1 'polypeptide(L)'
;GKQTWQDGRAYEGNFKQGKFHGKGRMEWHTPKGLMLYDGEYFEDLKHGHGKYIWPDGRMYEGGWKEGLRCGQATYTNAQGQSRTGIWKDDKVERWLDDAPPAPPSH
;
A
#
# COMPACT_ATOMS: atom_id res chain seq x y z
N GLY A 1 12.12 -15.89 2.17
CA GLY A 1 13.13 -15.90 1.10
C GLY A 1 13.51 -14.48 0.75
N LYS A 2 14.62 -14.27 0.04
CA LYS A 2 15.09 -12.95 -0.36
C LYS A 2 15.50 -12.96 -1.83
N GLN A 3 15.16 -11.91 -2.56
CA GLN A 3 15.56 -11.69 -3.95
C GLN A 3 16.01 -10.24 -4.13
N THR A 4 17.13 -10.04 -4.80
CA THR A 4 17.69 -8.71 -5.07
C THR A 4 18.00 -8.59 -6.56
N TRP A 5 17.84 -7.40 -7.11
CA TRP A 5 18.08 -7.12 -8.52
C TRP A 5 19.16 -6.04 -8.67
N GLN A 6 19.84 -6.02 -9.82
CA GLN A 6 20.89 -5.03 -10.12
C GLN A 6 20.36 -3.60 -10.19
N ASP A 7 19.06 -3.43 -10.42
CA ASP A 7 18.37 -2.12 -10.45
C ASP A 7 18.06 -1.55 -9.05
N GLY A 8 18.56 -2.21 -7.99
CA GLY A 8 18.37 -1.76 -6.61
C GLY A 8 17.03 -2.16 -6.00
N ARG A 9 16.24 -3.02 -6.66
CA ARG A 9 15.09 -3.65 -6.01
C ARG A 9 15.53 -4.74 -5.03
N ALA A 10 14.77 -4.90 -3.97
CA ALA A 10 14.90 -6.01 -3.04
C ALA A 10 13.53 -6.46 -2.54
N TYR A 11 13.31 -7.77 -2.55
CA TYR A 11 12.14 -8.41 -1.98
C TYR A 11 12.57 -9.34 -0.86
N GLU A 12 11.89 -9.26 0.27
CA GLU A 12 12.02 -10.19 1.37
C GLU A 12 10.64 -10.65 1.80
N GLY A 13 10.39 -11.96 1.71
CA GLY A 13 9.08 -12.49 2.02
C GLY A 13 8.87 -13.91 1.56
N ASN A 14 7.60 -14.28 1.50
CA ASN A 14 7.16 -15.61 1.14
C ASN A 14 7.10 -15.78 -0.38
N PHE A 15 7.35 -17.02 -0.82
CA PHE A 15 7.33 -17.42 -2.22
C PHE A 15 6.47 -18.68 -2.38
N LYS A 16 5.75 -18.78 -3.49
CA LYS A 16 5.02 -19.99 -3.90
C LYS A 16 5.23 -20.21 -5.40
N GLN A 17 5.79 -21.36 -5.77
CA GLN A 17 6.12 -21.69 -7.17
C GLN A 17 6.98 -20.62 -7.87
N GLY A 18 7.94 -20.04 -7.15
CA GLY A 18 8.82 -19.00 -7.68
C GLY A 18 8.21 -17.59 -7.74
N LYS A 19 6.92 -17.42 -7.41
CA LYS A 19 6.24 -16.12 -7.35
C LYS A 19 6.16 -15.59 -5.92
N PHE A 20 6.09 -14.27 -5.74
CA PHE A 20 5.78 -13.67 -4.44
C PHE A 20 4.37 -14.04 -4.02
N HIS A 21 4.22 -14.46 -2.76
CA HIS A 21 2.95 -14.97 -2.25
C HIS A 21 2.89 -14.83 -0.74
N GLY A 22 1.76 -14.45 -0.16
CA GLY A 22 1.62 -14.19 1.27
C GLY A 22 2.33 -12.90 1.69
N LYS A 23 2.75 -12.81 2.95
CA LYS A 23 3.43 -11.61 3.48
C LYS A 23 4.82 -11.42 2.87
N GLY A 24 5.14 -10.17 2.54
CA GLY A 24 6.45 -9.77 2.05
C GLY A 24 6.64 -8.25 2.01
N ARG A 25 7.91 -7.86 1.94
CA ARG A 25 8.38 -6.48 1.87
C ARG A 25 9.18 -6.30 0.59
N MET A 26 8.82 -5.28 -0.20
CA MET A 26 9.53 -4.88 -1.40
C MET A 26 10.07 -3.47 -1.23
N GLU A 27 11.32 -3.29 -1.63
CA GLU A 27 12.06 -2.06 -1.58
C GLU A 27 12.52 -1.68 -2.99
N TRP A 28 12.40 -0.40 -3.32
CA TRP A 28 12.91 0.17 -4.56
C TRP A 28 13.79 1.36 -4.21
N HIS A 29 15.07 1.27 -4.54
CA HIS A 29 16.00 2.39 -4.42
C HIS A 29 15.87 3.29 -5.64
N THR A 30 15.29 4.47 -5.46
CA THR A 30 15.12 5.46 -6.54
C THR A 30 16.08 6.64 -6.34
N PRO A 31 16.38 7.44 -7.38
CA PRO A 31 17.14 8.69 -7.20
C PRO A 31 16.49 9.68 -6.23
N LYS A 32 15.18 9.57 -5.99
CA LYS A 32 14.44 10.42 -5.03
C LYS A 32 14.45 9.88 -3.60
N GLY A 33 14.98 8.67 -3.38
CA GLY A 33 14.99 7.98 -2.09
C GLY A 33 14.39 6.58 -2.13
N LEU A 34 14.22 5.99 -0.95
CA LEU A 34 13.67 4.64 -0.75
C LEU A 34 12.15 4.66 -0.88
N MET A 35 11.62 3.78 -1.72
CA MET A 35 10.19 3.47 -1.81
C MET A 35 9.96 2.07 -1.29
N LEU A 36 8.86 1.87 -0.56
CA LEU A 36 8.63 0.63 0.19
C LEU A 36 7.20 0.14 0.07
N TYR A 37 7.03 -1.17 -0.02
CA TYR A 37 5.75 -1.85 0.16
C TYR A 37 5.95 -2.94 1.21
N ASP A 38 5.12 -2.95 2.24
CA ASP A 38 5.03 -4.02 3.22
C ASP A 38 3.59 -4.52 3.24
N GLY A 39 3.34 -5.77 2.86
CA GLY A 39 1.97 -6.26 2.73
C GLY A 39 1.88 -7.66 2.19
N GLU A 40 0.69 -8.02 1.72
CA GLU A 40 0.45 -9.33 1.11
C GLU A 40 0.64 -9.29 -0.40
N TYR A 41 0.99 -10.47 -0.92
CA TYR A 41 1.15 -10.75 -2.33
C TYR A 41 0.36 -12.00 -2.72
N PHE A 42 -0.13 -12.03 -3.96
CA PHE A 42 -0.72 -13.19 -4.59
C PHE A 42 -0.25 -13.23 -6.05
N GLU A 43 0.59 -14.22 -6.37
CA GLU A 43 1.14 -14.40 -7.72
C GLU A 43 1.85 -13.14 -8.25
N ASP A 44 2.84 -12.64 -7.49
CA ASP A 44 3.63 -11.44 -7.79
C ASP A 44 2.88 -10.10 -7.67
N LEU A 45 1.56 -10.12 -7.54
CA LEU A 45 0.73 -8.93 -7.39
C LEU A 45 0.49 -8.59 -5.93
N LYS A 46 0.49 -7.30 -5.60
CA LYS A 46 0.05 -6.81 -4.29
C LYS A 46 -1.41 -7.22 -4.04
N HIS A 47 -1.67 -7.75 -2.86
CA HIS A 47 -2.98 -8.27 -2.48
C HIS A 47 -3.23 -8.03 -0.99
N GLY A 48 -4.46 -8.28 -0.53
CA GLY A 48 -4.82 -8.24 0.89
C GLY A 48 -4.62 -6.85 1.49
N HIS A 49 -4.05 -6.78 2.69
CA HIS A 49 -3.71 -5.51 3.32
C HIS A 49 -2.22 -5.20 3.15
N GLY A 50 -1.90 -3.93 2.87
CA GLY A 50 -0.53 -3.49 2.70
C GLY A 50 -0.31 -2.00 2.89
N LYS A 51 0.90 -1.67 3.32
CA LYS A 51 1.42 -0.33 3.55
C LYS A 51 2.42 0.03 2.46
N TYR A 52 2.20 1.15 1.78
CA TYR A 52 3.09 1.68 0.76
C TYR A 52 3.62 3.05 1.18
N ILE A 53 4.93 3.23 1.10
CA ILE A 53 5.62 4.45 1.49
C ILE A 53 6.36 4.98 0.27
N TRP A 54 6.09 6.22 -0.09
CA TRP A 54 6.79 6.92 -1.16
C TRP A 54 8.01 7.66 -0.60
N PRO A 55 9.03 7.94 -1.44
CA PRO A 55 10.24 8.65 -1.00
C PRO A 55 9.99 10.05 -0.43
N ASP A 56 8.88 10.69 -0.81
CA ASP A 56 8.49 12.02 -0.33
C ASP A 56 7.71 11.99 1.00
N GLY A 57 7.63 10.83 1.66
CA GLY A 57 6.95 10.66 2.94
C GLY A 57 5.45 10.42 2.81
N ARG A 58 4.87 10.45 1.60
CA ARG A 58 3.50 9.98 1.42
C ARG A 58 3.38 8.52 1.84
N MET A 59 2.20 8.14 2.30
CA MET A 59 1.90 6.80 2.74
C MET A 59 0.47 6.39 2.37
N TYR A 60 0.29 5.11 2.05
CA TYR A 60 -1.00 4.48 1.86
C TYR A 60 -1.03 3.21 2.68
N GLU A 61 -2.07 3.03 3.49
CA GLU A 61 -2.27 1.84 4.30
C GLU A 61 -3.70 1.37 4.13
N GLY A 62 -3.88 0.20 3.51
CA GLY A 62 -5.21 -0.27 3.14
C GLY A 62 -5.22 -1.50 2.26
N GLY A 63 -6.36 -1.72 1.61
CA GLY A 63 -6.59 -2.88 0.77
C GLY A 63 -5.90 -2.80 -0.59
N TRP A 64 -5.50 -3.97 -1.09
CA TRP A 64 -4.93 -4.20 -2.40
C TRP A 64 -5.60 -5.41 -3.06
N LYS A 65 -5.89 -5.30 -4.35
CA LYS A 65 -6.39 -6.39 -5.17
C LYS A 65 -5.79 -6.29 -6.57
N GLU A 66 -5.16 -7.37 -7.02
CA GLU A 66 -4.55 -7.46 -8.36
C GLU A 66 -3.57 -6.32 -8.65
N GLY A 67 -2.82 -5.88 -7.63
CA GLY A 67 -1.86 -4.77 -7.75
C GLY A 67 -2.46 -3.37 -7.55
N LEU A 68 -3.78 -3.23 -7.49
CA LEU A 68 -4.48 -1.95 -7.38
C LEU A 68 -4.96 -1.70 -5.94
N ARG A 69 -4.97 -0.44 -5.52
CA ARG A 69 -5.55 -0.01 -4.23
C ARG A 69 -7.07 -0.15 -4.26
N CYS A 70 -7.64 -0.71 -3.19
CA CYS A 70 -9.07 -0.93 -3.07
C CYS A 70 -9.56 -0.90 -1.61
N GLY A 71 -10.88 -0.71 -1.43
CA GLY A 71 -11.53 -0.76 -0.11
C GLY A 71 -11.25 0.48 0.73
N GLN A 72 -11.55 0.40 2.02
CA GLN A 72 -11.23 1.48 2.95
C GLN A 72 -9.71 1.52 3.20
N ALA A 73 -9.13 2.71 3.09
CA ALA A 73 -7.70 2.92 3.32
C ALA A 73 -7.40 4.31 3.85
N THR A 74 -6.29 4.42 4.57
CA THR A 74 -5.72 5.68 5.05
C THR A 74 -4.63 6.14 4.10
N TYR A 75 -4.73 7.36 3.61
CA TYR A 75 -3.70 8.03 2.83
C TYR A 75 -3.12 9.19 3.63
N THR A 76 -1.81 9.22 3.77
CA THR A 76 -1.05 10.30 4.39
C THR A 76 -0.29 11.06 3.32
N ASN A 77 -0.48 12.37 3.26
CA ASN A 77 0.26 13.23 2.34
C ASN A 77 1.70 13.49 2.82
N ALA A 78 2.53 14.16 2.00
CA ALA A 78 3.93 14.46 2.35
C ALA A 78 4.08 15.39 3.58
N GLN A 79 3.01 16.06 4.01
CA GLN A 79 2.99 16.90 5.20
C GLN A 79 2.56 16.13 6.46
N GLY A 80 2.32 14.82 6.36
CA GLY A 80 1.86 13.99 7.47
C GLY A 80 0.36 14.04 7.74
N GLN A 81 -0.42 14.78 6.94
CA GLN A 81 -1.88 14.83 7.10
C GLN A 81 -2.51 13.57 6.53
N SER A 82 -3.33 12.90 7.33
CA SER A 82 -3.96 11.63 6.97
C SER A 82 -5.45 11.80 6.69
N ARG A 83 -5.95 11.05 5.71
CA ARG A 83 -7.35 11.01 5.31
C ARG A 83 -7.79 9.57 5.06
N THR A 84 -8.99 9.22 5.49
CA THR A 84 -9.57 7.90 5.23
C THR A 84 -10.50 7.98 4.03
N GLY A 85 -10.33 7.10 3.05
CA GLY A 85 -11.16 7.05 1.86
C GLY A 85 -11.53 5.63 1.45
N ILE A 86 -12.56 5.52 0.62
CA ILE A 86 -12.89 4.29 -0.11
C ILE A 86 -12.21 4.35 -1.47
N TRP A 87 -11.41 3.34 -1.79
CA TRP A 87 -10.65 3.20 -3.01
C TRP A 87 -11.26 2.13 -3.91
N LYS A 88 -11.19 2.35 -5.22
CA LYS A 88 -11.55 1.39 -6.26
C LYS A 88 -10.61 1.58 -7.45
N ASP A 89 -9.94 0.50 -7.85
CA ASP A 89 -9.04 0.48 -9.01
C ASP A 89 -8.04 1.65 -9.03
N ASP A 90 -7.31 1.83 -7.92
CA ASP A 90 -6.33 2.90 -7.70
C ASP A 90 -6.86 4.34 -7.60
N LYS A 91 -8.19 4.52 -7.64
CA LYS A 91 -8.83 5.83 -7.50
C LYS A 91 -9.58 5.91 -6.17
N VAL A 92 -9.55 7.10 -5.56
CA VAL A 92 -10.43 7.39 -4.43
C VAL A 92 -11.84 7.64 -4.98
N GLU A 93 -12.80 6.84 -4.54
CA GLU A 93 -14.22 7.01 -4.89
C GLU A 93 -14.87 8.06 -3.97
N ARG A 94 -14.55 8.02 -2.67
CA ARG A 94 -15.00 9.00 -1.68
C ARG A 94 -14.07 9.08 -0.47
N TRP A 95 -13.95 10.26 0.11
CA TRP A 95 -13.34 10.45 1.43
C TRP A 95 -14.40 10.26 2.52
N LEU A 96 -14.02 9.58 3.61
CA LEU A 96 -14.88 9.34 4.77
C LEU A 96 -14.75 10.45 5.82
N ASP A 97 -13.69 11.27 5.76
CA ASP A 97 -13.48 12.39 6.69
C ASP A 97 -14.47 13.54 6.45
N ASP A 98 -15.11 13.58 5.28
CA ASP A 98 -16.18 14.52 4.94
C ASP A 98 -17.57 14.04 5.38
N ALA A 99 -17.65 12.90 6.09
CA ALA A 99 -18.92 12.43 6.65
C ALA A 99 -19.36 13.41 7.75
N PRO A 100 -20.61 13.92 7.71
CA PRO A 100 -21.12 14.73 8.81
C PRO A 100 -21.00 13.92 10.11
N PRO A 101 -20.68 14.55 11.25
CA PRO A 101 -20.65 13.86 12.52
C PRO A 101 -21.98 13.13 12.70
N ALA A 102 -21.93 11.87 13.15
CA ALA A 102 -23.13 11.11 13.43
C ALA A 102 -24.04 11.97 14.33
N PRO A 103 -25.36 12.07 14.04
CA PRO A 103 -26.25 12.79 14.93
C PRO A 103 -26.14 12.16 16.32
N PRO A 104 -26.19 12.96 17.40
CA PRO A 104 -26.14 12.43 18.75
C PRO A 104 -27.26 11.41 18.94
N SER A 105 -26.91 10.21 19.40
CA SER A 105 -27.88 9.23 19.87
C SER A 105 -28.67 9.85 21.03
N HIS A 106 -29.97 10.05 20.84
CA HIS A 106 -30.90 10.39 21.93
C HIS A 106 -31.20 9.15 22.77
#